data_AF-A0A358QN41-F1
#
_entry.id   AF-A0A358QN41-F1
#
_cell.length_a   1.000
_cell.length_b   1.000
_cell.length_c   1.000
_cell.angle_alpha   90.00
_cell.angle_beta   90.00
_cell.angle_gamma   90.00
#
_symmetry.space_group_name_H-M   'P 1'
#
loop_
_entity.id
_entity.type
_entity.pdbx_description
1 polymer ?
#
loop_
_entity_poly.entity_id
_entity_poly.type
_entity_poly.pdbx_seq_one_letter_code
_entity_poly.pdbx_strand_id
1 'polypeptide(L)'
;MAHAPVAVAEGTLPILSHWIDGRSVEVRTEQTAPVYDPATGAVIARVPRGGAAEVDAAVMAARRAFPAWRSMPLIARSQIFFAYRELIYRHREELARLITRDHGKTYPDAMGEVLRGLETIEFACGLPVHLAGINTPTVSTNVDSHTLRQPLGVAVGITPFNFPAMVPMWIYPIALACGNTFV
;
A
#
# COMPACT_ATOMS: atom_id res chain seq x y z
N MET A 1 18.57 -36.54 -14.78
CA MET A 1 18.75 -36.78 -13.33
C MET A 1 18.07 -35.65 -12.59
N ALA A 2 16.95 -35.93 -11.92
CA ALA A 2 16.20 -34.92 -11.18
C ALA A 2 17.02 -34.51 -9.95
N HIS A 3 17.33 -33.22 -9.83
CA HIS A 3 17.93 -32.67 -8.62
C HIS A 3 16.90 -32.80 -7.49
N ALA A 4 17.21 -33.63 -6.50
CA ALA A 4 16.45 -33.68 -5.26
C ALA A 4 16.46 -32.29 -4.60
N PRO A 5 15.34 -31.81 -4.03
CA PRO A 5 15.32 -30.54 -3.33
C PRO A 5 16.27 -30.62 -2.13
N VAL A 6 17.23 -29.71 -2.10
CA VAL A 6 18.13 -29.52 -0.96
C VAL A 6 17.25 -29.11 0.22
N ALA A 7 17.18 -29.96 1.24
CA ALA A 7 16.55 -29.64 2.50
C ALA A 7 17.28 -28.43 3.12
N VAL A 8 16.61 -27.28 3.14
CA VAL A 8 17.10 -26.11 3.86
C VAL A 8 17.04 -26.43 5.35
N ALA A 9 18.18 -26.25 6.04
CA ALA A 9 18.32 -26.47 7.47
C ALA A 9 17.23 -25.75 8.28
N GLU A 10 16.80 -26.35 9.40
CA GLU A 10 15.78 -25.86 10.34
C GLU A 10 16.21 -24.55 11.05
N GLY A 11 16.33 -23.46 10.30
CA GLY A 11 16.13 -22.12 10.83
C GLY A 11 14.63 -21.84 10.86
N THR A 12 14.10 -21.32 11.96
CA THR A 12 12.69 -20.96 12.06
C THR A 12 12.34 -19.99 10.93
N LEU A 13 11.51 -20.43 9.97
CA LEU A 13 11.09 -19.61 8.84
C LEU A 13 10.52 -18.27 9.34
N PRO A 14 10.81 -17.14 8.67
CA PRO A 14 10.27 -15.86 9.07
C PRO A 14 8.74 -15.87 8.98
N ILE A 15 8.09 -15.35 10.03
CA ILE A 15 6.63 -15.17 10.09
C ILE A 15 6.34 -13.69 9.82
N LEU A 16 5.61 -13.42 8.73
CA LEU A 16 5.12 -12.08 8.40
C LEU A 16 4.01 -11.67 9.39
N SER A 17 3.73 -10.37 9.47
CA SER A 17 2.67 -9.84 10.34
C SER A 17 1.82 -8.82 9.60
N HIS A 18 0.53 -8.73 9.95
CA HIS A 18 -0.27 -7.59 9.55
C HIS A 18 0.21 -6.33 10.27
N TRP A 19 0.10 -5.19 9.59
CA TRP A 19 0.39 -3.88 10.17
C TRP A 19 -0.92 -3.16 10.48
N ILE A 20 -1.28 -3.10 11.77
CA ILE A 20 -2.57 -2.54 12.22
C ILE A 20 -2.30 -1.55 13.34
N ASP A 21 -2.91 -0.36 13.23
CA ASP A 21 -2.80 0.71 14.26
C ASP A 21 -1.35 1.12 14.56
N GLY A 22 -0.52 1.20 13.51
CA GLY A 22 0.87 1.65 13.60
C GLY A 22 1.85 0.61 14.16
N ARG A 23 1.47 -0.68 14.23
CA ARG A 23 2.33 -1.74 14.75
C ARG A 23 2.07 -3.09 14.09
N SER A 24 3.07 -3.98 14.19
CA SER A 24 2.89 -5.40 13.92
C SER A 24 1.94 -6.03 14.93
N VAL A 25 1.05 -6.90 14.45
CA VAL A 25 0.18 -7.72 15.29
C VAL A 25 0.84 -9.04 15.65
N GLU A 26 0.44 -9.62 16.77
CA GLU A 26 0.86 -10.97 17.15
C GLU A 26 0.29 -11.98 16.15
N VAL A 27 1.12 -12.90 15.68
CA VAL A 27 0.73 -13.93 14.72
C VAL A 27 0.98 -15.29 15.33
N ARG A 28 -0.09 -16.08 15.43
CA ARG A 28 -0.02 -17.47 15.86
C ARG A 28 0.35 -18.37 14.69
N THR A 29 1.38 -19.20 14.86
CA THR A 29 1.95 -20.04 13.80
C THR A 29 0.90 -20.93 13.11
N GLU A 30 -0.07 -21.45 13.85
CA GLU A 30 -1.17 -22.28 13.35
C GLU A 30 -2.14 -21.53 12.42
N GLN A 31 -2.15 -20.19 12.47
CA GLN A 31 -3.00 -19.32 11.65
C GLN A 31 -2.28 -18.77 10.40
N THR A 32 -1.17 -19.40 10.02
CA THR A 32 -0.35 -18.97 8.87
C THR A 32 -0.44 -19.92 7.68
N ALA A 33 -0.05 -19.43 6.50
CA ALA A 33 0.13 -20.19 5.28
C ALA A 33 1.59 -20.05 4.78
N PRO A 34 2.15 -21.07 4.10
CA PRO A 34 3.49 -20.96 3.52
C PRO A 34 3.52 -19.93 2.37
N VAL A 35 4.62 -19.18 2.29
CA VAL A 35 5.01 -18.38 1.12
C VAL A 35 6.12 -19.13 0.41
N TYR A 36 5.97 -19.32 -0.89
CA TYR A 36 6.91 -20.09 -1.71
C TYR A 36 7.75 -19.16 -2.58
N ASP A 37 9.01 -19.51 -2.77
CA ASP A 37 9.78 -19.04 -3.92
C ASP A 37 9.34 -19.87 -5.14
N PRO A 38 8.70 -19.24 -6.15
CA PRO A 38 8.17 -19.98 -7.29
C PRO A 38 9.26 -20.53 -8.23
N ALA A 39 10.50 -20.05 -8.16
CA ALA A 39 11.59 -20.56 -9.00
C ALA A 39 12.15 -21.89 -8.47
N THR A 40 12.08 -22.11 -7.14
CA THR A 40 12.66 -23.28 -6.47
C THR A 40 11.60 -24.21 -5.86
N GLY A 41 10.40 -23.70 -5.58
CA GLY A 41 9.36 -24.39 -4.82
C GLY A 41 9.63 -24.43 -3.31
N ALA A 42 10.70 -23.80 -2.83
CA ALA A 42 11.05 -23.78 -1.41
C ALA A 42 10.11 -22.84 -0.63
N VAL A 43 9.80 -23.20 0.63
CA VAL A 43 9.10 -22.30 1.54
C VAL A 43 10.10 -21.27 2.07
N ILE A 44 9.81 -19.98 1.87
CA ILE A 44 10.69 -18.86 2.23
C ILE A 44 10.19 -18.05 3.42
N ALA A 45 8.88 -18.12 3.71
CA ALA A 45 8.26 -17.44 4.85
C ALA A 45 6.91 -18.09 5.19
N ARG A 46 6.28 -17.60 6.26
CA ARG A 46 4.88 -17.88 6.58
C ARG A 46 4.10 -16.57 6.71
N VAL A 47 2.91 -16.50 6.09
CA VAL A 47 2.05 -15.31 6.10
C VAL A 47 0.79 -15.58 6.94
N PRO A 48 0.33 -14.67 7.81
CA PRO A 48 -0.94 -14.82 8.50
C PRO A 48 -2.09 -14.87 7.48
N ARG A 49 -3.05 -15.77 7.69
CA ARG A 49 -4.22 -15.89 6.81
C ARG A 49 -5.18 -14.70 6.97
N GLY A 50 -5.11 -14.01 8.10
CA GLY A 50 -6.10 -13.03 8.52
C GLY A 50 -7.47 -13.65 8.80
N GLY A 51 -8.42 -12.81 9.19
CA GLY A 51 -9.78 -13.19 9.54
C GLY A 51 -10.65 -11.99 9.84
N ALA A 52 -11.91 -12.24 10.20
CA ALA A 52 -12.87 -11.18 10.51
C ALA A 52 -12.39 -10.27 11.64
N ALA A 53 -11.74 -10.82 12.67
CA ALA A 53 -11.23 -10.05 13.80
C ALA A 53 -10.10 -9.08 13.39
N GLU A 54 -9.18 -9.52 12.53
CA GLU A 54 -8.10 -8.67 12.02
C GLU A 54 -8.65 -7.57 11.09
N VAL A 55 -9.63 -7.90 10.25
CA VAL A 55 -10.31 -6.92 9.40
C VAL A 55 -11.05 -5.88 10.24
N ASP A 56 -11.82 -6.31 11.24
CA ASP A 56 -12.52 -5.40 12.16
C ASP A 56 -11.54 -4.50 12.88
N ALA A 57 -10.41 -5.04 13.37
CA ALA A 57 -9.37 -4.26 14.02
C ALA A 57 -8.76 -3.19 13.08
N ALA A 58 -8.47 -3.56 11.83
CA ALA A 58 -7.94 -2.66 10.81
C ALA A 58 -8.94 -1.55 10.44
N VAL A 59 -10.20 -1.90 10.19
CA VAL A 59 -11.26 -0.94 9.88
C VAL A 59 -11.51 0.00 11.05
N MET A 60 -11.51 -0.51 12.29
CA MET A 60 -11.68 0.33 13.47
C MET A 60 -10.51 1.27 13.69
N ALA A 61 -9.27 0.84 13.44
CA ALA A 61 -8.10 1.71 13.47
C ALA A 61 -8.19 2.82 12.42
N ALA A 62 -8.55 2.47 11.17
CA ALA A 62 -8.76 3.43 10.10
C ALA A 62 -9.87 4.45 10.43
N ARG A 63 -11.01 3.99 10.97
CA ARG A 63 -12.09 4.87 11.43
C ARG A 63 -11.64 5.85 12.51
N ARG A 64 -10.84 5.40 13.49
CA ARG A 64 -10.29 6.28 14.54
C ARG A 64 -9.33 7.32 13.98
N ALA A 65 -8.51 6.96 12.99
CA ALA A 65 -7.55 7.86 12.37
C ALA A 65 -8.20 8.90 11.43
N PHE A 66 -9.36 8.57 10.84
CA PHE A 66 -9.98 9.37 9.78
C PHE A 66 -10.26 10.85 10.13
N PRO A 67 -10.81 11.21 11.30
CA PRO A 67 -11.08 12.62 11.63
C PRO A 67 -9.81 13.48 11.65
N ALA A 68 -8.74 12.97 12.24
CA ALA A 68 -7.45 13.67 12.30
C ALA A 68 -6.79 13.73 10.91
N TRP A 69 -6.80 12.61 10.18
CA TRP A 69 -6.22 12.53 8.85
C TRP A 69 -6.91 13.44 7.85
N ARG A 70 -8.25 13.43 7.77
CA ARG A 70 -9.00 14.27 6.81
C ARG A 70 -8.77 15.76 7.05
N SER A 71 -8.59 16.15 8.32
CA SER A 71 -8.43 17.53 8.75
C SER A 71 -6.99 18.05 8.59
N MET A 72 -6.03 17.16 8.31
CA MET A 72 -4.64 17.54 8.07
C MET A 72 -4.55 18.51 6.89
N PRO A 73 -3.83 19.64 7.02
CA PRO A 73 -3.61 20.57 5.92
C PRO A 73 -3.01 19.87 4.69
N LEU A 74 -3.45 20.28 3.49
CA LEU A 74 -3.02 19.66 2.24
C LEU A 74 -1.49 19.66 2.09
N ILE A 75 -0.83 20.76 2.46
CA ILE A 75 0.63 20.86 2.38
C ILE A 75 1.33 19.88 3.33
N ALA A 76 0.82 19.69 4.55
CA ALA A 76 1.39 18.74 5.50
C ALA A 76 1.23 17.30 5.01
N ARG A 77 0.07 16.97 4.44
CA ARG A 77 -0.16 15.67 3.80
C ARG A 77 0.76 15.47 2.58
N SER A 78 0.97 16.48 1.74
CA SER A 78 1.94 16.41 0.62
C SER A 78 3.36 16.11 1.10
N GLN A 79 3.82 16.69 2.22
CA GLN A 79 5.16 16.40 2.75
C GLN A 79 5.35 14.93 3.14
N ILE A 80 4.29 14.26 3.63
CA ILE A 80 4.32 12.81 3.89
C ILE A 80 4.53 12.04 2.59
N PHE A 81 3.87 12.43 1.49
CA PHE A 81 4.06 11.79 0.19
C PHE A 81 5.43 12.04 -0.41
N PHE A 82 6.03 13.23 -0.22
CA PHE A 82 7.42 13.47 -0.60
C PHE A 82 8.39 12.57 0.19
N ALA A 83 8.22 12.45 1.51
CA ALA A 83 9.03 11.54 2.31
C ALA A 83 8.85 10.07 1.88
N TYR A 84 7.61 9.67 1.58
CA TYR A 84 7.31 8.32 1.11
C TYR A 84 7.92 8.03 -0.26
N ARG A 85 7.84 8.98 -1.20
CA ARG A 85 8.49 8.95 -2.52
C ARG A 85 10.00 8.70 -2.38
N GLU A 86 10.67 9.44 -1.49
CA GLU A 86 12.11 9.27 -1.25
C GLU A 86 12.45 7.88 -0.69
N LEU A 87 11.62 7.33 0.20
CA LEU A 87 11.82 5.99 0.74
C LEU A 87 11.68 4.92 -0.36
N ILE A 88 10.64 5.01 -1.18
CA ILE A 88 10.47 4.05 -2.29
C ILE A 88 11.61 4.16 -3.28
N TYR A 89 12.01 5.37 -3.67
CA TYR A 89 13.12 5.55 -4.59
C TYR A 89 14.42 5.00 -3.99
N ARG A 90 14.72 5.27 -2.71
CA ARG A 90 15.92 4.77 -2.02
C ARG A 90 15.97 3.25 -1.96
N HIS A 91 14.84 2.60 -1.67
CA HIS A 91 14.75 1.14 -1.47
C HIS A 91 14.31 0.37 -2.71
N ARG A 92 14.19 1.01 -3.88
CA ARG A 92 13.65 0.41 -5.10
C ARG A 92 14.31 -0.92 -5.52
N GLU A 93 15.63 -1.04 -5.35
CA GLU A 93 16.34 -2.27 -5.67
C GLU A 93 16.03 -3.40 -4.70
N GLU A 94 15.90 -3.09 -3.42
CA GLU A 94 15.51 -4.05 -2.39
C GLU A 94 14.08 -4.56 -2.66
N LEU A 95 13.15 -3.64 -2.94
CA LEU A 95 11.78 -3.97 -3.32
C LEU A 95 11.74 -4.84 -4.59
N ALA A 96 12.50 -4.50 -5.62
CA ALA A 96 12.57 -5.30 -6.84
C ALA A 96 13.11 -6.73 -6.58
N ARG A 97 14.13 -6.88 -5.72
CA ARG A 97 14.64 -8.20 -5.32
C ARG A 97 13.61 -9.01 -4.55
N LEU A 98 12.84 -8.39 -3.66
CA LEU A 98 11.74 -9.05 -2.95
C LEU A 98 10.66 -9.53 -3.91
N ILE A 99 10.25 -8.71 -4.87
CA ILE A 99 9.27 -9.10 -5.90
C ILE A 99 9.81 -10.26 -6.73
N THR A 100 11.08 -10.21 -7.17
CA THR A 100 11.69 -11.33 -7.89
C THR A 100 11.69 -12.62 -7.08
N ARG A 101 12.05 -12.56 -5.79
CA ARG A 101 12.08 -13.73 -4.90
C ARG A 101 10.68 -14.31 -4.65
N ASP A 102 9.69 -13.45 -4.37
CA ASP A 102 8.37 -13.89 -3.88
C ASP A 102 7.37 -14.14 -5.02
N HIS A 103 7.54 -13.48 -6.16
CA HIS A 103 6.65 -13.60 -7.33
C HIS A 103 7.30 -14.32 -8.52
N GLY A 104 8.63 -14.36 -8.62
CA GLY A 104 9.34 -15.00 -9.74
C GLY A 104 9.47 -14.13 -11.00
N LYS A 105 9.12 -12.84 -10.92
CA LYS A 105 9.38 -11.89 -12.02
C LYS A 105 10.88 -11.69 -12.22
N THR A 106 11.30 -11.47 -13.45
CA THR A 106 12.69 -11.05 -13.72
C THR A 106 12.98 -9.74 -13.00
N TYR A 107 14.23 -9.55 -12.56
CA TYR A 107 14.61 -8.31 -11.86
C TYR A 107 14.32 -7.03 -12.67
N PRO A 108 14.58 -6.97 -13.99
CA PRO A 108 14.18 -5.82 -14.80
C PRO A 108 12.67 -5.54 -14.79
N ASP A 109 11.83 -6.58 -14.89
CA ASP A 109 10.37 -6.41 -14.84
C ASP A 109 9.91 -5.94 -13.45
N ALA A 110 10.49 -6.49 -12.39
CA ALA A 110 10.22 -6.10 -11.01
C ALA A 110 10.65 -4.65 -10.74
N MET A 111 11.80 -4.22 -11.27
CA MET A 111 12.25 -2.84 -11.18
C MET A 111 11.28 -1.89 -11.91
N GLY A 112 10.87 -2.25 -13.13
CA GLY A 112 9.88 -1.48 -13.88
C GLY A 112 8.55 -1.36 -13.14
N GLU A 113 8.13 -2.42 -12.44
CA GLU A 113 6.94 -2.40 -11.60
C GLU A 113 7.04 -1.40 -10.44
N VAL A 114 8.15 -1.42 -9.69
CA VAL A 114 8.37 -0.49 -8.56
C VAL A 114 8.37 0.96 -9.06
N LEU A 115 9.00 1.24 -10.20
CA LEU A 115 9.05 2.58 -10.78
C LEU A 115 7.66 3.07 -11.24
N ARG A 116 6.82 2.20 -11.82
CA ARG A 116 5.43 2.55 -12.17
C ARG A 116 4.56 2.82 -10.93
N GLY A 117 4.83 2.12 -9.83
CA GLY A 117 4.22 2.44 -8.54
C GLY A 117 4.68 3.82 -8.02
N LEU A 118 5.99 4.11 -8.15
CA LEU A 118 6.59 5.38 -7.77
C LEU A 118 5.99 6.57 -8.55
N GLU A 119 5.72 6.44 -9.84
CA GLU A 119 5.06 7.48 -10.66
C GLU A 119 3.71 7.91 -10.07
N THR A 120 2.94 6.96 -9.51
CA THR A 120 1.66 7.28 -8.87
C THR A 120 1.83 8.02 -7.54
N ILE A 121 2.89 7.69 -6.80
CA ILE A 121 3.25 8.39 -5.58
C ILE A 121 3.72 9.82 -5.91
N GLU A 122 4.48 10.00 -6.98
CA GLU A 122 4.91 11.32 -7.47
C GLU A 122 3.71 12.17 -7.92
N PHE A 123 2.72 11.57 -8.57
CA PHE A 123 1.44 12.24 -8.84
C PHE A 123 0.74 12.68 -7.55
N ALA A 124 0.69 11.82 -6.52
CA ALA A 124 0.08 12.14 -5.24
C ALA A 124 0.76 13.33 -4.51
N CYS A 125 2.05 13.60 -4.75
CA CYS A 125 2.74 14.78 -4.21
C CYS A 125 2.10 16.11 -4.65
N GLY A 126 1.49 16.16 -5.86
CA GLY A 126 0.80 17.31 -6.44
C GLY A 126 -0.59 17.61 -5.85
N LEU A 127 -0.94 16.96 -4.73
CA LEU A 127 -2.26 16.99 -4.12
C LEU A 127 -2.97 18.36 -4.04
N PRO A 128 -2.31 19.48 -3.67
CA PRO A 128 -3.00 20.75 -3.50
C PRO A 128 -3.66 21.24 -4.80
N VAL A 129 -3.00 20.99 -5.94
CA VAL A 129 -3.54 21.32 -7.25
C VAL A 129 -4.60 20.29 -7.66
N HIS A 130 -4.37 19.01 -7.42
CA HIS A 130 -5.30 17.93 -7.80
C HIS A 130 -6.66 18.02 -7.09
N LEU A 131 -6.70 18.50 -5.84
CA LEU A 131 -7.95 18.63 -5.10
C LEU A 131 -8.65 19.97 -5.27
N ALA A 132 -7.99 20.98 -5.87
CA ALA A 132 -8.52 22.33 -6.01
C ALA A 132 -9.89 22.33 -6.72
N GLY A 133 -10.92 22.81 -6.02
CA GLY A 133 -12.26 22.96 -6.56
C GLY A 133 -12.33 23.98 -7.71
N ILE A 134 -13.46 24.00 -8.40
CA ILE A 134 -13.78 24.98 -9.44
C ILE A 134 -14.73 26.01 -8.84
N ASN A 135 -14.50 27.28 -9.16
CA ASN A 135 -15.40 28.39 -8.84
C ASN A 135 -15.97 28.97 -10.14
N THR A 136 -17.27 29.24 -10.16
CA THR A 136 -18.00 29.90 -11.25
C THR A 136 -18.79 31.06 -10.66
N PRO A 137 -18.32 32.31 -10.83
CA PRO A 137 -19.04 33.47 -10.32
C PRO A 137 -20.26 33.80 -11.17
N THR A 138 -21.27 34.44 -10.58
CA THR A 138 -22.43 35.02 -11.27
C THR A 138 -23.19 34.01 -12.15
N VAL A 139 -23.41 32.79 -11.65
CA VAL A 139 -24.30 31.84 -12.31
C VAL A 139 -25.76 32.33 -12.32
N SER A 140 -26.10 33.25 -11.41
CA SER A 140 -27.35 34.01 -11.40
C SER A 140 -27.17 35.33 -10.63
N THR A 141 -28.20 36.19 -10.59
CA THR A 141 -28.20 37.45 -9.84
C THR A 141 -27.85 37.18 -8.37
N ASN A 142 -26.69 37.67 -7.94
CA ASN A 142 -26.14 37.48 -6.59
C ASN A 142 -25.89 36.00 -6.21
N VAL A 143 -25.59 35.13 -7.18
CA VAL A 143 -25.29 33.70 -6.93
C VAL A 143 -23.97 33.31 -7.58
N ASP A 144 -23.04 32.84 -6.77
CA ASP A 144 -21.82 32.14 -7.18
C ASP A 144 -21.96 30.64 -6.92
N SER A 145 -21.25 29.83 -7.69
CA SER A 145 -21.22 28.37 -7.53
C SER A 145 -19.79 27.88 -7.36
N HIS A 146 -19.55 26.96 -6.43
CA HIS A 146 -18.24 26.34 -6.23
C HIS A 146 -18.37 24.84 -5.96
N THR A 147 -17.30 24.11 -6.26
CA THR A 147 -17.18 22.68 -5.95
C THR A 147 -16.11 22.44 -4.90
N LEU A 148 -16.35 21.46 -4.03
CA LEU A 148 -15.38 20.98 -3.04
C LEU A 148 -15.16 19.47 -3.25
N ARG A 149 -13.90 19.04 -3.24
CA ARG A 149 -13.56 17.61 -3.20
C ARG A 149 -13.29 17.22 -1.76
N GLN A 150 -14.04 16.24 -1.25
CA GLN A 150 -13.94 15.76 0.13
C GLN A 150 -13.65 14.26 0.14
N PRO A 151 -12.88 13.76 1.13
CA PRO A 151 -12.70 12.33 1.29
C PRO A 151 -14.00 11.64 1.67
N LEU A 152 -14.15 10.40 1.21
CA LEU A 152 -15.31 9.55 1.43
C LEU A 152 -15.31 8.90 2.82
N GLY A 153 -14.14 8.50 3.34
CA GLY A 153 -14.07 7.79 4.62
C GLY A 153 -12.92 6.80 4.72
N VAL A 154 -13.26 5.60 5.21
CA VAL A 154 -12.40 4.41 5.16
C VAL A 154 -12.62 3.75 3.81
N ALA A 155 -11.56 3.64 3.00
CA ALA A 155 -11.54 2.88 1.76
C ALA A 155 -10.84 1.54 1.97
N VAL A 156 -11.16 0.56 1.10
CA VAL A 156 -10.56 -0.78 1.13
C VAL A 156 -9.96 -1.09 -0.23
N GLY A 157 -8.76 -1.66 -0.24
CA GLY A 157 -8.10 -2.20 -1.42
C GLY A 157 -7.97 -3.71 -1.38
N ILE A 158 -8.39 -4.38 -2.46
CA ILE A 158 -8.10 -5.80 -2.67
C ILE A 158 -7.29 -5.90 -3.95
N THR A 159 -6.05 -6.37 -3.83
CA THR A 159 -5.07 -6.33 -4.92
C THR A 159 -4.80 -7.74 -5.46
N PRO A 160 -4.67 -7.91 -6.77
CA PRO A 160 -4.27 -9.17 -7.36
C PRO A 160 -2.79 -9.45 -7.09
N PHE A 161 -2.38 -10.70 -7.28
CA PHE A 161 -1.00 -11.12 -7.03
C PHE A 161 -0.02 -10.67 -8.13
N ASN A 162 -0.49 -10.44 -9.36
CA ASN A 162 0.37 -10.33 -10.55
C ASN A 162 1.26 -9.09 -10.59
N PHE A 163 0.98 -8.06 -9.79
CA PHE A 163 1.77 -6.84 -9.64
C PHE A 163 1.72 -6.39 -8.16
N PRO A 164 2.48 -7.07 -7.28
CA PRO A 164 2.37 -6.91 -5.83
C PRO A 164 2.87 -5.56 -5.29
N ALA A 165 3.56 -4.73 -6.09
CA ALA A 165 3.92 -3.36 -5.72
C ALA A 165 3.09 -2.33 -6.49
N MET A 166 3.03 -2.43 -7.82
CA MET A 166 2.41 -1.41 -8.66
C MET A 166 0.91 -1.27 -8.41
N VAL A 167 0.16 -2.38 -8.35
CA VAL A 167 -1.30 -2.30 -8.20
C VAL A 167 -1.71 -1.75 -6.82
N PRO A 168 -1.14 -2.19 -5.68
CA PRO A 168 -1.38 -1.52 -4.42
C PRO A 168 -1.03 -0.02 -4.44
N MET A 169 0.12 0.35 -5.02
CA MET A 169 0.57 1.74 -5.14
C MET A 169 -0.32 2.59 -6.08
N TRP A 170 -1.15 1.98 -6.90
CA TRP A 170 -2.18 2.71 -7.68
C TRP A 170 -3.41 3.07 -6.86
N ILE A 171 -3.62 2.41 -5.73
CA ILE A 171 -4.85 2.52 -4.96
C ILE A 171 -4.62 3.33 -3.68
N TYR A 172 -3.78 2.84 -2.76
CA TYR A 172 -3.68 3.45 -1.42
C TYR A 172 -3.07 4.85 -1.43
N PRO A 173 -2.05 5.20 -2.26
CA PRO A 173 -1.50 6.55 -2.24
C PRO A 173 -2.55 7.59 -2.61
N ILE A 174 -3.35 7.33 -3.64
CA ILE A 174 -4.40 8.25 -4.09
C ILE A 174 -5.51 8.36 -3.03
N ALA A 175 -5.95 7.24 -2.46
CA ALA A 175 -6.96 7.24 -1.40
C ALA A 175 -6.50 8.08 -0.19
N LEU A 176 -5.27 7.83 0.29
CA LEU A 176 -4.66 8.54 1.40
C LEU A 176 -4.44 10.01 1.09
N ALA A 177 -3.94 10.35 -0.11
CA ALA A 177 -3.70 11.72 -0.54
C ALA A 177 -5.01 12.52 -0.57
N CYS A 178 -6.11 11.93 -1.08
CA CYS A 178 -7.44 12.53 -1.04
C CYS A 178 -8.02 12.73 0.37
N GLY A 179 -7.33 12.26 1.42
CA GLY A 179 -7.73 12.41 2.82
C GLY A 179 -8.57 11.24 3.36
N ASN A 180 -8.67 10.13 2.62
CA ASN A 180 -9.27 8.89 3.14
C ASN A 180 -8.28 8.17 4.04
N THR A 181 -8.78 7.29 4.89
CA THR A 181 -7.96 6.22 5.47
C THR A 181 -8.14 4.96 4.63
N PHE A 182 -7.20 4.03 4.73
CA PHE A 182 -7.14 2.89 3.82
C PHE A 182 -6.87 1.60 4.58
N VAL A 183 -7.54 0.52 4.17
CA VAL A 183 -7.28 -0.86 4.59
C VAL A 183 -6.91 -1.66 3.36
#